data_AF-A0AAI9PAX4-F1
#
_entry.id   AF-A0AAI9PAX4-F1
#
_cell.length_a   1.000
_cell.length_b   1.000
_cell.length_c   1.000
_cell.angle_alpha   90.00
_cell.angle_beta   90.00
_cell.angle_gamma   90.00
#
_symmetry.space_group_name_H-M   'P 1'
#
loop_
_entity.id
_entity.type
_entity.pdbx_description
1 polymer ?
#
loop_
_entity_poly.entity_id
_entity_poly.type
_entity_poly.pdbx_seq_one_letter_code
_entity_poly.pdbx_strand_id
1 'polypeptide(L)'
;MSIPDFYFSRLLKVRDRFDSYHNGHEMAKYHGGKLKNITKYDVAFDYGAIIKNDGAIQIEREIAHGLILHRAMFYSESRRPFLSKKNLVLFEFNASPSSSLIEGDKRVFFHFVDNTGKIFNSDIGRPSAIKIGNKFYYSRELPVGLLNKDVKSISFGVFDHLGRGDNISIRIK
;
A
#
# COMPACT_ATOMS: atom_id res chain seq x y z
N MET A 1 -1.73 -22.59 -0.89
CA MET A 1 -2.24 -21.30 -1.39
C MET A 1 -2.17 -20.31 -0.25
N SER A 2 -1.73 -19.09 -0.53
CA SER A 2 -1.69 -18.03 0.48
C SER A 2 -2.63 -16.90 0.08
N ILE A 3 -3.45 -16.43 1.02
CA ILE A 3 -4.34 -15.29 0.84
C ILE A 3 -3.93 -14.17 1.80
N PRO A 4 -4.18 -12.90 1.46
CA PRO A 4 -3.94 -11.84 2.41
C PRO A 4 -4.92 -11.99 3.59
N ASP A 5 -4.45 -11.71 4.81
CA ASP A 5 -5.31 -11.79 5.99
C ASP A 5 -6.44 -10.76 5.90
N PHE A 6 -7.59 -11.11 6.47
CA PHE A 6 -8.73 -10.21 6.53
C PHE A 6 -8.42 -9.08 7.52
N TYR A 7 -8.52 -7.85 7.04
CA TYR A 7 -8.29 -6.67 7.87
C TYR A 7 -9.58 -6.37 8.62
N PHE A 8 -9.75 -7.00 9.78
CA PHE A 8 -10.86 -6.66 10.67
C PHE A 8 -10.48 -5.40 11.46
N SER A 9 -11.34 -4.38 11.37
CA SER A 9 -11.30 -3.27 12.32
C SER A 9 -11.44 -3.78 13.75
N ARG A 10 -10.87 -3.02 14.71
CA ARG A 10 -10.85 -3.27 16.16
C ARG A 10 -11.84 -4.33 16.68
N LEU A 11 -11.28 -5.44 17.16
CA LEU A 11 -11.97 -6.38 18.05
C LEU A 11 -11.43 -6.20 19.47
N LEU A 12 -12.28 -6.35 20.50
CA LEU A 12 -11.88 -6.17 21.90
C LEU A 12 -10.82 -7.19 22.32
N LYS A 13 -10.89 -8.42 21.79
CA LYS A 13 -9.89 -9.47 21.94
C LYS A 13 -9.64 -10.16 20.59
N VAL A 14 -8.43 -10.69 20.40
CA VAL A 14 -8.08 -11.43 19.17
C VAL A 14 -9.00 -12.64 18.96
N ARG A 15 -9.46 -13.28 20.05
CA ARG A 15 -10.41 -14.40 20.00
C ARG A 15 -11.84 -14.02 19.61
N ASP A 16 -12.17 -12.72 19.57
CA ASP A 16 -13.49 -12.27 19.10
C ASP A 16 -13.55 -12.25 17.56
N ARG A 17 -12.44 -12.60 16.92
CA ARG A 17 -12.37 -12.87 15.48
C ARG A 17 -13.24 -14.08 15.18
N PHE A 18 -14.04 -13.99 14.13
CA PHE A 18 -14.78 -15.14 13.63
C PHE A 18 -13.80 -16.26 13.22
N ASP A 19 -13.86 -17.41 13.90
CA ASP A 19 -12.94 -18.54 13.73
C ASP A 19 -12.88 -19.05 12.29
N SER A 20 -14.01 -19.05 11.57
CA SER A 20 -14.09 -19.49 10.19
C SER A 20 -13.18 -18.70 9.24
N TYR A 21 -12.92 -17.42 9.53
CA TYR A 21 -12.05 -16.56 8.71
C TYR A 21 -10.58 -16.59 9.15
N HIS A 22 -10.28 -17.15 10.32
CA HIS A 22 -8.92 -17.16 10.90
C HIS A 22 -8.32 -18.57 11.00
N ASN A 23 -9.14 -19.61 10.95
CA ASN A 23 -8.73 -21.00 10.78
C ASN A 23 -8.51 -21.30 9.28
N GLY A 24 -7.27 -21.62 8.90
CA GLY A 24 -6.92 -21.91 7.51
C GLY A 24 -7.58 -23.18 6.95
N HIS A 25 -7.95 -24.13 7.82
CA HIS A 25 -8.66 -25.35 7.43
C HIS A 25 -10.15 -25.07 7.13
N GLU A 26 -10.83 -24.30 7.98
CA GLU A 26 -12.22 -23.91 7.74
C GLU A 26 -12.36 -22.99 6.53
N MET A 27 -11.43 -22.06 6.33
CA MET A 27 -11.35 -21.27 5.09
C MET A 27 -11.19 -22.14 3.84
N ALA A 28 -10.41 -23.23 3.92
CA ALA A 28 -10.22 -24.13 2.80
C ALA A 28 -11.52 -24.86 2.40
N LYS A 29 -12.38 -25.18 3.38
CA LYS A 29 -13.73 -25.70 3.13
C LYS A 29 -14.61 -24.66 2.42
N TYR A 30 -14.57 -23.40 2.87
CA TYR A 30 -15.31 -22.30 2.25
C TYR A 30 -14.93 -22.07 0.77
N HIS A 31 -13.66 -22.26 0.41
CA HIS A 31 -13.16 -22.17 -0.97
C HIS A 31 -13.31 -23.48 -1.78
N GLY A 32 -14.27 -24.34 -1.42
CA GLY A 32 -14.63 -25.54 -2.19
C GLY A 32 -13.85 -26.80 -1.83
N GLY A 33 -13.16 -26.84 -0.68
CA GLY A 33 -12.65 -28.08 -0.05
C GLY A 33 -11.50 -28.81 -0.76
N LYS A 34 -11.05 -28.33 -1.93
CA LYS A 34 -9.93 -28.92 -2.67
C LYS A 34 -8.57 -28.66 -2.02
N LEU A 35 -8.48 -27.64 -1.16
CA LEU A 35 -7.28 -27.30 -0.41
C LEU A 35 -7.36 -27.88 1.00
N LYS A 36 -6.25 -28.42 1.52
CA LYS A 36 -6.20 -28.93 2.91
C LYS A 36 -6.09 -27.81 3.95
N ASN A 37 -5.46 -26.70 3.56
CA ASN A 37 -5.21 -25.53 4.39
C ASN A 37 -4.95 -24.30 3.51
N ILE A 38 -5.34 -23.12 3.98
CA ILE A 38 -5.01 -21.83 3.38
C ILE A 38 -4.13 -21.04 4.37
N THR A 39 -2.95 -20.64 3.91
CA THR A 39 -2.04 -19.78 4.68
C THR A 39 -2.47 -18.32 4.55
N LYS A 40 -2.52 -17.58 5.65
CA LYS A 40 -2.74 -16.14 5.64
C LYS A 40 -1.43 -15.39 5.84
N TYR A 41 -1.30 -14.22 5.22
CA TYR A 41 -0.18 -13.31 5.45
C TYR A 41 -0.68 -11.93 5.85
N ASP A 42 0.06 -11.27 6.74
CA ASP A 42 -0.31 -9.96 7.27
C ASP A 42 -0.36 -8.88 6.18
N VAL A 43 -1.36 -8.00 6.28
CA VAL A 43 -1.49 -6.83 5.41
C VAL A 43 -1.16 -5.56 6.19
N ALA A 44 -0.28 -4.74 5.60
CA ALA A 44 0.25 -3.53 6.21
C ALA A 44 -0.69 -2.31 6.07
N PHE A 45 -1.95 -2.49 5.72
CA PHE A 45 -2.93 -1.42 5.51
C PHE A 45 -4.37 -1.89 5.76
N ASP A 46 -5.28 -0.93 5.92
CA ASP A 46 -6.71 -1.16 6.05
C ASP A 46 -7.37 -1.23 4.66
N TYR A 47 -8.06 -2.33 4.33
CA TYR A 47 -8.78 -2.47 3.06
C TYR A 47 -9.86 -1.40 2.88
N GLY A 48 -10.40 -0.86 3.97
CA GLY A 48 -11.35 0.25 3.95
C GLY A 48 -10.80 1.49 3.23
N ALA A 49 -9.48 1.68 3.19
CA ALA A 49 -8.86 2.76 2.43
C ALA A 49 -9.11 2.65 0.91
N ILE A 50 -9.22 1.42 0.39
CA ILE A 50 -9.52 1.16 -1.03
C ILE A 50 -10.97 1.53 -1.37
N ILE A 51 -11.90 1.24 -0.45
CA ILE A 51 -13.34 1.44 -0.65
C ILE A 51 -13.72 2.90 -0.42
N LYS A 52 -13.26 3.50 0.69
CA LYS A 52 -13.57 4.88 1.04
C LYS A 52 -12.99 5.84 0.01
N ASN A 53 -11.71 5.66 -0.34
CA ASN A 53 -11.01 6.41 -1.40
C ASN A 53 -11.13 7.95 -1.30
N ASP A 54 -11.57 8.48 -0.16
CA ASP A 54 -11.82 9.90 0.04
C ASP A 54 -10.50 10.67 -0.07
N GLY A 55 -10.42 11.55 -1.06
CA GLY A 55 -9.23 12.38 -1.26
C GLY A 55 -8.05 11.67 -1.93
N ALA A 56 -8.29 10.56 -2.62
CA ALA A 56 -7.27 9.91 -3.44
C ALA A 56 -6.83 10.78 -4.61
N ILE A 57 -5.52 10.87 -4.81
CA ILE A 57 -4.92 11.57 -5.94
C ILE A 57 -4.83 10.59 -7.10
N GLN A 58 -5.56 10.88 -8.17
CA GLN A 58 -5.48 10.13 -9.43
C GLN A 58 -4.21 10.54 -10.17
N ILE A 59 -3.42 9.56 -10.59
CA ILE A 59 -2.10 9.75 -11.19
C ILE A 59 -2.11 9.22 -12.61
N GLU A 60 -2.46 7.94 -12.81
CA GLU A 60 -2.49 7.25 -14.10
C GLU A 60 -1.24 7.54 -14.94
N ARG A 61 -0.07 7.17 -14.40
CA ARG A 61 1.23 7.37 -15.07
C ARG A 61 2.05 6.09 -15.07
N GLU A 62 2.68 5.83 -16.20
CA GLU A 62 3.73 4.82 -16.30
C GLU A 62 4.99 5.32 -15.62
N ILE A 63 5.56 4.49 -14.75
CA ILE A 63 6.80 4.76 -14.01
C ILE A 63 7.99 4.11 -14.75
N ALA A 64 7.83 2.87 -15.19
CA ALA A 64 8.86 2.12 -15.92
C ALA A 64 8.26 0.85 -16.57
N HIS A 65 8.60 0.57 -17.83
CA HIS A 65 8.35 -0.72 -18.51
C HIS A 65 6.94 -1.31 -18.27
N GLY A 66 5.91 -0.49 -18.45
CA GLY A 66 4.52 -0.88 -18.26
C GLY A 66 4.04 -0.94 -16.80
N LEU A 67 4.87 -0.59 -15.81
CA LEU A 67 4.44 -0.37 -14.43
C LEU A 67 3.70 0.96 -14.34
N ILE A 68 2.39 0.90 -14.13
CA ILE A 68 1.50 2.07 -14.06
C ILE A 68 1.08 2.28 -12.61
N LEU A 69 1.26 3.51 -12.12
CA LEU A 69 0.68 4.00 -10.88
C LEU A 69 -0.66 4.66 -11.17
N HIS A 70 -1.72 4.05 -10.68
CA HIS A 70 -3.10 4.53 -10.88
C HIS A 70 -3.41 5.69 -9.94
N ARG A 71 -3.21 5.49 -8.64
CA ARG A 71 -3.60 6.47 -7.61
C ARG A 71 -2.81 6.32 -6.32
N ALA A 72 -2.80 7.39 -5.53
CA ALA A 72 -2.30 7.44 -4.16
C ALA A 72 -3.45 7.82 -3.20
N MET A 73 -3.71 6.97 -2.20
CA MET A 73 -4.81 7.11 -1.24
C MET A 73 -4.24 7.40 0.14
N PHE A 74 -4.51 8.59 0.68
CA PHE A 74 -4.01 9.02 1.99
C PHE A 74 -5.07 8.77 3.05
N TYR A 75 -4.69 8.17 4.18
CA TYR A 75 -5.61 7.95 5.28
C TYR A 75 -4.88 7.91 6.62
N SER A 76 -5.59 8.26 7.69
CA SER A 76 -5.12 8.05 9.05
C SER A 76 -5.70 6.77 9.60
N GLU A 77 -4.85 5.97 10.24
CA GLU A 77 -5.26 4.79 10.98
C GLU A 77 -4.96 4.92 12.47
N SER A 78 -5.96 4.60 13.29
CA SER A 78 -5.82 4.49 14.74
C SER A 78 -5.74 3.00 15.11
N ARG A 79 -4.54 2.42 15.06
CA ARG A 79 -4.38 0.96 15.28
C ARG A 79 -4.66 0.51 16.71
N ARG A 80 -4.70 1.38 17.72
CA ARG A 80 -5.04 1.04 19.13
C ARG A 80 -5.61 2.26 19.88
N PRO A 81 -6.41 2.09 20.94
CA PRO A 81 -6.97 3.20 21.73
C PRO A 81 -5.92 4.04 22.49
N PHE A 82 -4.65 3.59 22.58
CA PHE A 82 -3.60 4.25 23.39
C PHE A 82 -2.25 4.44 22.67
N LEU A 83 -2.19 4.22 21.35
CA LEU A 83 -0.98 4.45 20.55
C LEU A 83 -1.26 5.46 19.44
N SER A 84 -0.20 6.16 19.03
CA SER A 84 -0.22 7.27 18.08
C SER A 84 -0.97 6.95 16.79
N LYS A 85 -1.74 7.94 16.30
CA LYS A 85 -2.31 7.92 14.96
C LYS A 85 -1.18 7.74 13.95
N LYS A 86 -1.34 6.78 13.03
CA LYS A 86 -0.45 6.60 11.89
C LYS A 86 -1.09 7.22 10.67
N ASN A 87 -0.35 8.05 9.95
CA ASN A 87 -0.76 8.47 8.63
C ASN A 87 -0.15 7.50 7.63
N LEU A 88 -0.93 7.05 6.66
CA LEU A 88 -0.48 6.15 5.62
C LEU A 88 -0.84 6.70 4.25
N VAL A 89 -0.04 6.31 3.27
CA VAL A 89 -0.37 6.39 1.86
C VAL A 89 -0.42 4.97 1.29
N LEU A 90 -1.48 4.67 0.56
CA LEU A 90 -1.67 3.43 -0.18
C LEU A 90 -1.56 3.74 -1.67
N PHE A 91 -0.59 3.13 -2.34
CA PHE A 91 -0.40 3.24 -3.78
C PHE A 91 -1.05 2.06 -4.48
N GLU A 92 -1.73 2.32 -5.60
CA GLU A 92 -2.30 1.29 -6.47
C GLU A 92 -1.53 1.19 -7.79
N PHE A 93 -1.11 -0.02 -8.14
CA PHE A 93 -0.42 -0.34 -9.38
C PHE A 93 -1.18 -1.38 -10.21
N ASN A 94 -0.94 -1.39 -11.52
CA ASN A 94 -1.40 -2.45 -12.42
C ASN A 94 -0.65 -3.77 -12.24
N ALA A 95 0.61 -3.70 -11.80
CA ALA A 95 1.49 -4.83 -11.61
C ALA A 95 2.32 -4.67 -10.33
N SER A 96 2.92 -5.76 -9.85
CA SER A 96 3.80 -5.70 -8.68
C SER A 96 5.00 -4.81 -8.99
N PRO A 97 5.31 -3.78 -8.17
CA PRO A 97 6.52 -2.98 -8.27
C PRO A 97 7.74 -3.77 -7.77
N SER A 98 7.96 -4.96 -8.35
CA SER A 98 9.09 -5.85 -8.11
C SER A 98 10.12 -5.75 -9.24
N SER A 99 11.35 -6.19 -8.96
CA SER A 99 12.51 -6.13 -9.84
C SER A 99 12.35 -6.76 -11.23
N SER A 100 11.28 -7.50 -11.50
CA SER A 100 11.00 -8.03 -12.84
C SER A 100 10.48 -6.98 -13.83
N LEU A 101 9.84 -5.91 -13.34
CA LEU A 101 9.33 -4.80 -14.17
C LEU A 101 10.17 -3.53 -14.05
N ILE A 102 11.18 -3.57 -13.18
CA ILE A 102 12.09 -2.46 -12.91
C ILE A 102 13.47 -3.00 -13.24
N GLU A 103 14.11 -2.54 -14.31
CA GLU A 103 15.39 -3.07 -14.78
C GLU A 103 16.44 -3.15 -13.64
N GLY A 104 16.95 -4.37 -13.37
CA GLY A 104 18.11 -4.59 -12.49
C GLY A 104 17.91 -4.12 -11.04
N ASP A 105 18.92 -3.42 -10.50
CA ASP A 105 18.97 -2.91 -9.11
C ASP A 105 18.17 -1.61 -8.90
N LYS A 106 17.37 -1.19 -9.87
CA LYS A 106 16.57 0.03 -9.77
C LYS A 106 15.42 -0.16 -8.78
N ARG A 107 15.06 0.91 -8.07
CA ARG A 107 13.99 0.95 -7.06
C ARG A 107 12.99 2.04 -7.37
N VAL A 108 11.72 1.83 -7.03
CA VAL A 108 10.70 2.88 -7.10
C VAL A 108 10.84 3.80 -5.88
N PHE A 109 10.87 5.10 -6.11
CA PHE A 109 10.86 6.10 -5.04
C PHE A 109 9.58 6.94 -5.07
N PHE A 110 9.27 7.51 -3.91
CA PHE A 110 8.27 8.56 -3.77
C PHE A 110 8.80 9.66 -2.87
N HIS A 111 8.68 10.90 -3.33
CA HIS A 111 8.95 12.09 -2.57
C HIS A 111 7.66 12.92 -2.49
N PHE A 112 7.27 13.27 -1.27
CA PHE A 112 6.16 14.16 -1.00
C PHE A 112 6.70 15.53 -0.63
N VAL A 113 6.22 16.58 -1.26
CA VAL A 113 6.50 17.96 -0.87
C VAL A 113 5.27 18.51 -0.19
N ASP A 114 5.39 19.00 1.04
CA ASP A 114 4.27 19.63 1.74
C ASP A 114 4.08 21.10 1.34
N ASN A 115 3.04 21.73 1.89
CA ASN A 115 2.74 23.13 1.66
C ASN A 115 3.84 24.10 2.17
N THR A 116 4.73 23.65 3.05
CA THR A 116 5.89 24.42 3.54
C THR A 116 7.12 24.26 2.65
N GLY A 117 7.10 23.33 1.70
CA GLY A 117 8.23 22.98 0.84
C GLY A 117 9.14 21.88 1.42
N LYS A 118 8.77 21.29 2.55
CA LYS A 118 9.53 20.19 3.15
C LYS A 118 9.31 18.90 2.36
N ILE A 119 10.40 18.16 2.15
CA ILE A 119 10.40 16.91 1.39
C ILE A 119 10.38 15.71 2.35
N PHE A 120 9.53 14.73 2.04
CA PHE A 120 9.43 13.46 2.75
C PHE A 120 9.62 12.30 1.79
N ASN A 121 10.59 11.44 2.07
CA ASN A 121 10.91 10.30 1.22
C ASN A 121 10.16 9.05 1.68
N SER A 122 9.68 8.27 0.72
CA SER A 122 8.90 7.07 0.95
C SER A 122 9.21 6.03 -0.13
N ASP A 123 10.43 5.52 -0.12
CA ASP A 123 10.88 4.57 -1.14
C ASP A 123 10.13 3.25 -1.02
N ILE A 124 9.85 2.58 -2.15
CA ILE A 124 9.36 1.21 -2.11
C ILE A 124 10.51 0.29 -1.70
N GLY A 125 10.35 -0.37 -0.57
CA GLY A 125 11.17 -1.48 -0.10
C GLY A 125 10.31 -2.67 0.31
N ARG A 126 10.88 -3.66 1.02
CA ARG A 126 10.08 -4.74 1.64
C ARG A 126 9.14 -4.14 2.72
N PRO A 127 7.92 -4.68 2.90
CA PRO A 127 7.33 -5.90 2.29
C PRO A 127 6.81 -5.70 0.86
N SER A 128 6.61 -6.79 0.11
CA SER A 128 6.08 -6.79 -1.25
C SER A 128 4.64 -6.28 -1.34
N ALA A 129 4.26 -5.69 -2.47
CA ALA A 129 2.89 -5.24 -2.71
C ALA A 129 1.87 -6.39 -2.58
N ILE A 130 0.69 -6.07 -2.07
CA ILE A 130 -0.41 -7.02 -1.88
C ILE A 130 -1.29 -7.03 -3.12
N LYS A 131 -1.49 -8.21 -3.70
CA LYS A 131 -2.38 -8.39 -4.87
C LYS A 131 -3.83 -8.54 -4.39
N ILE A 132 -4.73 -7.70 -4.90
CA ILE A 132 -6.18 -7.81 -4.69
C ILE A 132 -6.85 -7.69 -6.06
N GLY A 133 -7.52 -8.77 -6.50
CA GLY A 133 -8.01 -8.87 -7.88
C GLY A 133 -6.87 -8.73 -8.90
N ASN A 134 -7.02 -7.80 -9.84
CA ASN A 134 -6.01 -7.50 -10.87
C ASN A 134 -5.09 -6.32 -10.52
N LYS A 135 -5.15 -5.84 -9.27
CA LYS A 135 -4.41 -4.66 -8.81
C LYS A 135 -3.42 -5.02 -7.72
N PHE A 136 -2.37 -4.22 -7.59
CA PHE A 136 -1.33 -4.37 -6.58
C PHE A 136 -1.30 -3.13 -5.69
N TYR A 137 -1.22 -3.36 -4.38
CA TYR A 137 -1.35 -2.31 -3.37
C TYR A 137 -0.11 -2.27 -2.47
N TYR A 138 0.43 -1.07 -2.29
CA TYR A 138 1.62 -0.85 -1.48
C TYR A 138 1.37 0.25 -0.46
N SER A 139 1.58 -0.01 0.83
CA SER A 139 1.39 0.99 1.87
C SER A 139 2.71 1.48 2.46
N ARG A 140 2.74 2.78 2.77
CA ARG A 140 3.82 3.40 3.54
C ARG A 140 3.27 4.30 4.62
N GLU A 141 3.96 4.28 5.76
CA GLU A 141 3.71 5.23 6.84
C GLU A 141 4.31 6.59 6.45
N LEU A 142 3.53 7.64 6.68
CA LEU A 142 3.90 9.03 6.50
C LEU A 142 4.11 9.68 7.88
N PRO A 143 4.87 10.78 7.94
CA PRO A 143 4.97 11.58 9.15
C PRO A 143 3.58 11.95 9.70
N VAL A 144 3.48 11.96 11.03
CA VAL A 144 2.27 12.38 11.73
C VAL A 144 1.90 13.80 11.28
N GLY A 145 0.64 13.97 10.86
CA GLY A 145 0.11 15.24 10.38
C GLY A 145 0.12 15.41 8.87
N LEU A 146 0.87 14.61 8.11
CA LEU A 146 0.85 14.67 6.64
C LEU A 146 -0.38 13.92 6.09
N LEU A 147 -1.39 14.65 5.63
CA LEU A 147 -2.55 14.15 4.89
C LEU A 147 -2.54 14.70 3.45
N ASN A 148 -3.45 14.21 2.60
CA ASN A 148 -3.53 14.65 1.19
C ASN A 148 -3.57 16.18 1.04
N LYS A 149 -4.36 16.88 1.87
CA LYS A 149 -4.50 18.35 1.87
C LYS A 149 -3.20 19.11 2.20
N ASP A 150 -2.26 18.41 2.84
CA ASP A 150 -0.99 18.98 3.28
C ASP A 150 0.12 18.72 2.24
N VAL A 151 -0.14 17.90 1.22
CA VAL A 151 0.79 17.55 0.14
C VAL A 151 0.58 18.46 -1.07
N LYS A 152 1.61 19.24 -1.40
CA LYS A 152 1.66 20.15 -2.55
C LYS A 152 2.06 19.44 -3.85
N SER A 153 2.96 18.47 -3.77
CA SER A 153 3.35 17.67 -4.94
C SER A 153 3.87 16.30 -4.54
N ILE A 154 3.75 15.35 -5.47
CA ILE A 154 4.37 14.03 -5.38
C ILE A 154 5.35 13.91 -6.54
N SER A 155 6.59 13.54 -6.24
CA SER A 155 7.56 13.13 -7.25
C SER A 155 7.82 11.64 -7.09
N PHE A 156 7.80 10.89 -8.18
CA PHE A 156 7.97 9.44 -8.18
C PHE A 156 8.71 9.01 -9.43
N GLY A 157 9.32 7.84 -9.39
CA GLY A 157 10.16 7.38 -10.47
C GLY A 157 10.94 6.13 -10.10
N VAL A 158 11.94 5.81 -10.91
CA VAL A 158 12.89 4.72 -10.64
C VAL A 158 14.30 5.28 -10.50
N PHE A 159 15.08 4.75 -9.56
CA PHE A 159 16.48 5.15 -9.37
C PHE A 159 17.38 3.93 -9.21
N ASP A 160 18.61 3.99 -9.74
CA ASP A 160 19.66 2.99 -9.53
C ASP A 160 20.39 3.18 -8.20
N HIS A 161 21.29 2.26 -7.84
CA HIS A 161 22.10 2.35 -6.61
C HIS A 161 23.06 3.56 -6.59
N LEU A 162 23.26 4.24 -7.71
CA LEU A 162 24.05 5.47 -7.85
C LEU A 162 23.18 6.73 -7.81
N GLY A 163 21.86 6.58 -7.58
CA GLY A 163 20.90 7.69 -7.53
C GLY A 163 20.52 8.26 -8.90
N ARG A 164 20.88 7.59 -10.00
CA ARG A 164 20.49 8.01 -11.36
C ARG A 164 19.15 7.40 -11.71
N GLY A 165 18.25 8.20 -12.27
CA GLY A 165 16.89 7.77 -12.49
C GLY A 165 16.03 8.74 -13.25
N ASP A 166 14.94 8.23 -13.80
CA ASP A 166 13.88 9.03 -14.39
C ASP A 166 12.88 9.39 -13.30
N ASN A 167 12.38 10.63 -13.34
CA ASN A 167 11.39 11.10 -12.39
C ASN A 167 10.22 11.80 -13.08
N ILE A 168 9.07 11.67 -12.44
CA ILE A 168 7.82 12.34 -12.79
C ILE A 168 7.39 13.11 -11.55
N SER A 169 7.07 14.39 -11.70
CA SER A 169 6.53 15.21 -10.62
C SER A 169 5.14 15.71 -10.98
N ILE A 170 4.20 15.51 -10.07
CA ILE A 170 2.82 15.99 -10.19
C ILE A 170 2.51 16.99 -9.07
N ARG A 171 1.93 18.13 -9.43
CA ARG A 171 1.39 19.09 -8.45
C ARG A 171 -0.02 18.66 -8.05
N ILE A 172 -0.28 18.73 -6.75
CA ILE A 172 -1.59 18.47 -6.16
C ILE A 172 -2.18 19.84 -5.80
N LYS A 173 -3.42 20.05 -6.21
CA LYS A 173 -4.14 21.31 -6.00
C LYS A 173 -4.65 21.42 -4.58
#